data_AF-A0A4Q5URJ3-F1
#
_entry.id   AF-A0A4Q5URJ3-F1
#
_cell.length_a   1.000
_cell.length_b   1.000
_cell.length_c   1.000
_cell.angle_alpha   90.00
_cell.angle_beta   90.00
_cell.angle_gamma   90.00
#
_symmetry.space_group_name_H-M   'P 1'
#
loop_
_entity.id
_entity.type
_entity.pdbx_description
1 polymer ?
#
loop_
_entity_poly.entity_id
_entity_poly.type
_entity_poly.pdbx_seq_one_letter_code
_entity_poly.pdbx_strand_id
1 'polypeptide(L)'
;GSGKSTLLNMLTGNLQPDSGVVDKGETTVIGYFHQSGITFKEDERVIDIVKNVAEYITMADGKTISASQLLTLFLFPPKKQHGFISNLSGGEKKRLQLMSILMKNPNFLILDEPTNDLDIDTLNVLEEFLTTYNGVLMLVSHDRYLLDKMADQLFILEGNGNVKIFNGNYSSYRIELDEAKSAAKTKPTPIILQPKEEKKNKLSFKEQKELENLEKEIVTVEDDLKNANNRLNVTGIDNETLNRVLSEIETLTSQLDEKSARWLTLSEMNEV
;
A
#
# COMPACT_ATOMS: atom_id res chain seq x y z
N GLY A 1 -8.28 11.13 8.43
CA GLY A 1 -8.25 12.45 9.11
C GLY A 1 -6.84 12.96 9.42
N SER A 2 -5.76 12.34 8.92
CA SER A 2 -4.38 12.79 9.19
C SER A 2 -3.87 13.90 8.27
N GLY A 3 -4.62 14.29 7.23
CA GLY A 3 -4.25 15.34 6.29
C GLY A 3 -3.62 14.88 4.96
N LYS A 4 -3.50 13.56 4.71
CA LYS A 4 -2.92 12.99 3.48
C LYS A 4 -3.59 13.55 2.21
N SER A 5 -4.91 13.41 2.09
CA SER A 5 -5.65 13.91 0.94
C SER A 5 -5.60 15.44 0.82
N THR A 6 -5.51 16.16 1.94
CA THR A 6 -5.33 17.63 1.94
C THR A 6 -3.99 18.01 1.30
N LEU A 7 -2.91 17.30 1.64
CA LEU A 7 -1.59 17.47 1.03
C LEU A 7 -1.64 17.20 -0.48
N LEU A 8 -2.26 16.08 -0.89
CA LEU A 8 -2.41 15.73 -2.31
C LEU A 8 -3.20 16.80 -3.09
N ASN A 9 -4.27 17.33 -2.50
CA ASN A 9 -5.07 18.40 -3.10
C ASN A 9 -4.29 19.71 -3.24
N MET A 10 -3.41 20.04 -2.30
CA MET A 10 -2.50 21.18 -2.44
C MET A 10 -1.46 20.97 -3.55
N LEU A 11 -0.87 19.78 -3.63
CA LEU A 11 0.11 19.44 -4.67
C LEU A 11 -0.48 19.43 -6.09
N THR A 12 -1.75 19.04 -6.21
CA THR A 12 -2.47 19.02 -7.48
C THR A 12 -3.08 20.37 -7.86
N GLY A 13 -3.03 21.36 -6.96
CA GLY A 13 -3.57 22.71 -7.16
C GLY A 13 -5.09 22.83 -6.93
N ASN A 14 -5.74 21.78 -6.44
CA ASN A 14 -7.17 21.80 -6.09
C ASN A 14 -7.46 22.57 -4.79
N LEU A 15 -6.43 22.75 -3.94
CA LEU A 15 -6.52 23.51 -2.70
C LEU A 15 -5.34 24.48 -2.59
N GLN A 16 -5.59 25.73 -2.20
CA GLN A 16 -4.52 26.69 -1.95
C GLN A 16 -4.03 26.56 -0.50
N PRO A 17 -2.72 26.70 -0.26
CA PRO A 17 -2.19 26.70 1.10
C PRO A 17 -2.59 28.00 1.84
N ASP A 18 -2.95 27.87 3.11
CA ASP A 18 -3.25 29.05 3.96
C ASP A 18 -2.00 29.92 4.19
N SER A 19 -0.82 29.30 4.18
CA SER A 19 0.48 29.98 4.24
C SER A 19 1.57 29.15 3.55
N GLY A 20 2.62 29.80 3.06
CA GLY A 20 3.68 29.16 2.28
C GLY A 20 3.43 29.19 0.77
N VAL A 21 4.25 28.45 0.02
CA VAL A 21 4.21 28.41 -1.45
C VAL A 21 4.32 26.96 -1.92
N VAL A 22 3.44 26.57 -2.84
CA VAL A 22 3.55 25.34 -3.61
C VAL A 22 3.91 25.75 -5.04
N ASP A 23 5.14 25.46 -5.44
CA ASP A 23 5.63 25.78 -6.77
C ASP A 23 5.71 24.52 -7.63
N LYS A 24 5.06 24.55 -8.79
CA LYS A 24 4.97 23.42 -9.71
C LYS A 24 5.81 23.75 -10.94
N GLY A 25 6.73 22.84 -11.29
CA GLY A 25 7.51 22.97 -12.51
C GLY A 25 6.63 23.07 -13.76
N GLU A 26 7.00 23.95 -14.70
CA GLU A 26 6.24 24.19 -15.93
C GLU A 26 6.05 22.94 -16.78
N THR A 27 7.02 22.02 -16.74
CA THR A 27 7.00 20.76 -17.49
C THR A 27 6.37 19.59 -16.71
N THR A 28 5.84 19.83 -15.50
CA THR A 28 5.27 18.78 -14.66
C THR A 28 3.86 18.39 -15.12
N VAL A 29 3.74 17.15 -15.62
CA VAL A 29 2.48 16.50 -15.97
C VAL A 29 2.10 15.55 -14.84
N ILE A 30 1.04 15.92 -14.10
CA ILE A 30 0.56 15.16 -12.96
C ILE A 30 -0.50 14.15 -13.42
N GLY A 31 -0.29 12.88 -13.11
CA GLY A 31 -1.31 11.84 -13.17
C GLY A 31 -1.83 11.56 -11.77
N TYR A 32 -3.12 11.70 -11.52
CA TYR A 32 -3.70 11.45 -10.20
C TYR A 32 -4.77 10.36 -10.27
N PHE A 33 -4.50 9.23 -9.62
CA PHE A 33 -5.47 8.16 -9.37
C PHE A 33 -6.12 8.37 -8.00
N HIS A 34 -7.41 8.74 -8.02
CA HIS A 34 -8.21 9.02 -6.84
C HIS A 34 -9.28 7.93 -6.64
N GLN A 35 -9.57 7.60 -5.38
CA GLN A 35 -10.55 6.59 -4.96
C GLN A 35 -11.98 6.87 -5.49
N SER A 36 -12.38 8.15 -5.57
CA SER A 36 -13.71 8.56 -6.05
C SER A 36 -14.00 8.26 -7.53
N GLY A 37 -13.03 7.71 -8.26
CA GLY A 37 -13.20 7.28 -9.63
C GLY A 37 -13.28 8.42 -10.67
N ILE A 38 -13.17 8.07 -11.95
CA ILE A 38 -13.53 8.93 -13.08
C ILE A 38 -14.89 8.46 -13.63
N THR A 39 -15.77 9.40 -13.96
CA THR A 39 -17.00 9.10 -14.70
C THR A 39 -16.71 8.96 -16.18
N PHE A 40 -16.92 7.76 -16.72
CA PHE A 40 -16.82 7.50 -18.15
C PHE A 40 -18.18 7.64 -18.82
N LYS A 41 -18.18 8.04 -20.10
CA LYS A 41 -19.38 7.93 -20.94
C LYS A 41 -19.56 6.46 -21.34
N GLU A 42 -20.74 5.91 -21.08
CA GLU A 42 -20.95 4.46 -21.22
C GLU A 42 -21.05 3.98 -22.67
N ASP A 43 -21.31 4.89 -23.61
CA ASP A 43 -21.42 4.67 -25.05
C ASP A 43 -20.08 4.71 -25.80
N GLU A 44 -18.99 5.07 -25.13
CA GLU A 44 -17.65 5.04 -25.71
C GLU A 44 -17.02 3.63 -25.60
N ARG A 45 -16.12 3.30 -26.53
CA ARG A 45 -15.37 2.03 -26.47
C ARG A 45 -14.13 2.19 -25.59
N VAL A 46 -13.71 1.08 -24.99
CA VAL A 46 -12.55 1.04 -24.09
C VAL A 46 -11.28 1.56 -24.77
N ILE A 47 -11.00 1.07 -25.98
CA ILE A 47 -9.81 1.50 -26.74
C ILE A 47 -9.85 2.98 -27.11
N ASP A 48 -11.05 3.52 -27.36
CA ASP A 48 -11.21 4.90 -27.82
C ASP A 48 -10.90 5.87 -26.67
N ILE A 49 -11.32 5.58 -25.44
CA ILE A 49 -10.96 6.38 -24.25
C ILE A 49 -9.44 6.52 -24.11
N VAL A 50 -8.72 5.39 -24.22
CA VAL A 50 -7.28 5.34 -24.03
C VAL A 50 -6.56 6.02 -25.19
N LYS A 51 -6.99 5.78 -26.43
CA LYS A 51 -6.44 6.42 -27.63
C LYS A 51 -6.70 7.92 -27.72
N ASN A 52 -7.83 8.38 -27.20
CA ASN A 52 -8.17 9.80 -27.14
C ASN A 52 -7.19 10.59 -26.25
N VAL A 53 -6.54 9.92 -25.30
CA VAL A 53 -5.50 10.53 -24.47
C VAL A 53 -4.16 10.55 -25.22
N ALA A 54 -3.70 9.39 -25.68
CA ALA A 54 -2.52 9.26 -26.52
C ALA A 54 -2.55 7.93 -27.29
N GLU A 55 -1.87 7.85 -28.43
CA GLU A 55 -1.79 6.61 -29.19
C GLU A 55 -0.64 5.70 -28.70
N TYR A 56 0.44 6.33 -28.21
CA TYR A 56 1.64 5.67 -27.70
C TYR A 56 2.17 6.40 -26.46
N ILE A 57 2.78 5.66 -25.53
CA ILE A 57 3.61 6.21 -24.45
C ILE A 57 5.04 5.68 -24.55
N THR A 58 6.00 6.46 -24.05
CA THR A 58 7.43 6.10 -24.07
C THR A 58 7.83 5.59 -22.70
N MET A 59 8.37 4.38 -22.64
CA MET A 59 8.88 3.74 -21.43
C MET A 59 10.28 4.24 -21.09
N ALA A 60 10.75 3.89 -19.89
CA ALA A 60 12.08 4.25 -19.41
C ALA A 60 13.24 3.76 -20.29
N ASP A 61 13.08 2.60 -20.93
CA ASP A 61 14.06 2.01 -21.83
C ASP A 61 14.04 2.62 -23.24
N GLY A 62 13.23 3.66 -23.45
CA GLY A 62 13.04 4.33 -24.74
C GLY A 62 12.11 3.59 -25.69
N LYS A 63 11.57 2.42 -25.31
CA LYS A 63 10.58 1.72 -26.13
C LYS A 63 9.23 2.43 -26.05
N THR A 64 8.54 2.47 -27.18
CA THR A 64 7.15 2.95 -27.23
C THR A 64 6.18 1.80 -27.08
N ILE A 65 5.20 1.93 -26.19
CA ILE A 65 4.07 1.01 -26.08
C ILE A 65 2.80 1.69 -26.61
N SER A 66 2.01 0.95 -27.39
CA SER A 66 0.72 1.45 -27.90
C SER A 66 -0.38 1.36 -26.85
N ALA A 67 -1.44 2.16 -27.00
CA ALA A 67 -2.66 2.10 -26.19
C ALA A 67 -3.23 0.67 -26.08
N SER A 68 -3.23 -0.10 -27.16
CA SER A 68 -3.75 -1.48 -27.19
C SER A 68 -2.84 -2.46 -26.43
N GLN A 69 -1.53 -2.29 -26.51
CA GLN A 69 -0.58 -3.10 -25.76
C GLN A 69 -0.67 -2.79 -24.26
N LEU A 70 -0.76 -1.51 -23.88
CA LEU A 70 -0.93 -1.12 -22.48
C LEU A 70 -2.24 -1.69 -21.90
N LEU A 71 -3.34 -1.57 -22.64
CA LEU A 71 -4.61 -2.21 -22.27
C LEU A 71 -4.45 -3.73 -22.07
N THR A 72 -3.71 -4.39 -22.96
CA THR A 72 -3.46 -5.84 -22.84
C THR A 72 -2.65 -6.18 -21.59
N LEU A 73 -1.63 -5.39 -21.25
CA LEU A 73 -0.85 -5.57 -20.02
C LEU A 73 -1.76 -5.47 -18.79
N PHE A 74 -2.66 -4.49 -18.77
CA PHE A 74 -3.63 -4.30 -17.69
C PHE A 74 -4.90 -5.14 -17.85
N LEU A 75 -4.74 -6.35 -18.41
CA LEU A 75 -5.74 -7.41 -18.42
C LEU A 75 -7.01 -7.08 -19.24
N PHE A 76 -6.89 -6.21 -20.25
CA PHE A 76 -7.91 -6.03 -21.29
C PHE A 76 -7.52 -6.79 -22.56
N PRO A 77 -8.01 -8.03 -22.76
CA PRO A 77 -7.73 -8.77 -23.98
C PRO A 77 -8.31 -8.04 -25.22
N PRO A 78 -7.72 -8.21 -26.42
CA PRO A 78 -8.11 -7.47 -27.64
C PRO A 78 -9.62 -7.50 -27.94
N LYS A 79 -10.30 -8.61 -27.65
CA LYS A 79 -11.76 -8.74 -27.82
C LYS A 79 -12.55 -7.75 -26.95
N LYS A 80 -12.09 -7.49 -25.72
CA LYS A 80 -12.75 -6.56 -24.79
C LYS A 80 -12.42 -5.09 -25.11
N GLN A 81 -11.28 -4.81 -25.71
CA GLN A 81 -10.85 -3.44 -26.04
C GLN A 81 -11.82 -2.73 -27.01
N HIS A 82 -12.48 -3.48 -27.89
CA HIS A 82 -13.48 -2.93 -28.83
C HIS A 82 -14.91 -2.91 -28.27
N GLY A 83 -15.12 -3.40 -27.05
CA GLY A 83 -16.41 -3.36 -26.37
C GLY A 83 -16.76 -1.98 -25.83
N PHE A 84 -18.05 -1.77 -25.53
CA PHE A 84 -18.53 -0.57 -24.86
C PHE A 84 -18.23 -0.60 -23.35
N ILE A 85 -18.03 0.59 -22.78
CA ILE A 85 -17.75 0.76 -21.35
C ILE A 85 -18.94 0.35 -20.47
N SER A 86 -20.16 0.44 -21.00
CA SER A 86 -21.38 -0.08 -20.36
C SER A 86 -21.26 -1.55 -19.94
N ASN A 87 -20.43 -2.33 -20.63
CA ASN A 87 -20.28 -3.77 -20.40
C ASN A 87 -19.16 -4.11 -19.41
N LEU A 88 -18.43 -3.09 -18.92
CA LEU A 88 -17.36 -3.29 -17.95
C LEU A 88 -17.89 -3.36 -16.52
N SER A 89 -17.34 -4.30 -15.75
CA SER A 89 -17.51 -4.35 -14.30
C SER A 89 -16.88 -3.12 -13.63
N GLY A 90 -17.27 -2.85 -12.37
CA GLY A 90 -16.69 -1.74 -11.60
C GLY A 90 -15.16 -1.84 -11.45
N GLY A 91 -14.61 -3.04 -11.25
CA GLY A 91 -13.17 -3.28 -11.22
C GLY A 91 -12.50 -2.98 -12.56
N GLU A 92 -13.08 -3.43 -13.67
CA GLU A 92 -12.56 -3.10 -15.01
C GLU A 92 -12.62 -1.60 -15.29
N LYS A 93 -13.69 -0.90 -14.88
CA LYS A 93 -13.76 0.57 -14.99
C LYS A 93 -12.62 1.26 -14.22
N LYS A 94 -12.25 0.75 -13.03
CA LYS A 94 -11.09 1.26 -12.26
C LYS A 94 -9.75 0.99 -12.95
N ARG A 95 -9.56 -0.19 -13.55
CA ARG A 95 -8.37 -0.47 -14.38
C ARG A 95 -8.29 0.50 -15.56
N LEU A 96 -9.41 0.75 -16.25
CA LEU A 96 -9.48 1.69 -17.36
C LEU A 96 -9.15 3.13 -16.94
N GLN A 97 -9.55 3.53 -15.73
CA GLN A 97 -9.16 4.81 -15.14
C GLN A 97 -7.67 4.93 -14.94
N LEU A 98 -7.05 3.91 -14.33
CA LEU A 98 -5.61 3.85 -14.19
C LEU A 98 -4.93 3.97 -15.56
N MET A 99 -5.42 3.25 -16.58
CA MET A 99 -4.87 3.33 -17.94
C MET A 99 -4.98 4.71 -18.55
N SER A 100 -6.13 5.36 -18.39
CA SER A 100 -6.36 6.71 -18.90
C SER A 100 -5.40 7.73 -18.27
N ILE A 101 -4.97 7.50 -17.02
CA ILE A 101 -3.98 8.32 -16.33
C ILE A 101 -2.56 8.02 -16.82
N LEU A 102 -2.18 6.75 -16.92
CA LEU A 102 -0.85 6.35 -17.40
C LEU A 102 -0.61 6.76 -18.86
N MET A 103 -1.65 6.76 -19.70
CA MET A 103 -1.56 7.21 -21.09
C MET A 103 -1.22 8.70 -21.24
N LYS A 104 -1.45 9.52 -20.21
CA LYS A 104 -1.00 10.92 -20.22
C LYS A 104 0.52 11.05 -20.17
N ASN A 105 1.23 9.92 -19.99
CA ASN A 105 2.66 9.85 -19.76
C ASN A 105 3.11 10.85 -18.68
N PRO A 106 2.49 10.81 -17.48
CA PRO A 106 2.81 11.76 -16.43
C PRO A 106 4.27 11.58 -16.01
N ASN A 107 4.93 12.67 -15.62
CA ASN A 107 6.24 12.61 -14.96
C ASN A 107 6.14 12.74 -13.43
N PHE A 108 4.93 12.98 -12.92
CA PHE A 108 4.59 12.93 -11.51
C PHE A 108 3.29 12.14 -11.35
N LEU A 109 3.37 10.93 -10.82
CA LEU A 109 2.23 10.04 -10.63
C LEU A 109 1.84 9.99 -9.15
N ILE A 110 0.57 10.22 -8.86
CA ILE A 110 -0.03 10.13 -7.53
C ILE A 110 -1.00 8.97 -7.51
N LEU A 111 -0.79 8.02 -6.60
CA LEU A 111 -1.68 6.88 -6.37
C LEU A 111 -2.22 6.95 -4.94
N ASP A 112 -3.52 7.19 -4.79
CA ASP A 112 -4.19 7.27 -3.49
C ASP A 112 -4.98 6.00 -3.20
N GLU A 113 -4.47 5.20 -2.26
CA GLU A 113 -4.99 3.91 -1.80
C GLU A 113 -5.26 2.88 -2.93
N PRO A 114 -4.29 2.64 -3.85
CA PRO A 114 -4.52 1.79 -5.02
C PRO A 114 -4.85 0.33 -4.67
N THR A 115 -4.43 -0.16 -3.52
CA THR A 115 -4.62 -1.56 -3.07
C THR A 115 -6.06 -1.89 -2.70
N ASN A 116 -6.85 -0.90 -2.28
CA ASN A 116 -8.25 -1.12 -1.92
C ASN A 116 -9.16 -1.21 -3.15
N ASP A 117 -8.68 -0.70 -4.27
CA ASP A 117 -9.49 -0.43 -5.46
C ASP A 117 -9.16 -1.35 -6.64
N LEU A 118 -8.02 -2.03 -6.58
CA LEU A 118 -7.51 -2.90 -7.64
C LEU A 118 -7.41 -4.35 -7.14
N ASP A 119 -7.66 -5.29 -8.05
CA ASP A 119 -7.42 -6.71 -7.78
C ASP A 119 -5.92 -7.04 -7.74
N ILE A 120 -5.57 -8.17 -7.14
CA ILE A 120 -4.18 -8.60 -6.94
C ILE A 120 -3.42 -8.70 -8.28
N ASP A 121 -4.05 -9.21 -9.32
CA ASP A 121 -3.43 -9.34 -10.64
C ASP A 121 -3.09 -7.96 -11.24
N THR A 122 -4.00 -7.00 -11.10
CA THR A 122 -3.76 -5.62 -11.54
C THR A 122 -2.67 -4.94 -10.74
N LEU A 123 -2.62 -5.16 -9.42
CA LEU A 123 -1.57 -4.62 -8.56
C LEU A 123 -0.19 -5.15 -8.97
N ASN A 124 -0.06 -6.45 -9.25
CA ASN A 124 1.20 -7.04 -9.71
C ASN A 124 1.70 -6.39 -11.01
N VAL A 125 0.80 -6.21 -11.99
CA VAL A 125 1.14 -5.52 -13.25
C VAL A 125 1.51 -4.06 -13.02
N LEU A 126 0.78 -3.37 -12.13
CA LEU A 126 1.09 -2.00 -11.77
C LEU A 126 2.46 -1.90 -11.10
N GLU A 127 2.79 -2.79 -10.18
CA GLU A 127 4.10 -2.82 -9.53
C GLU A 127 5.24 -3.03 -10.53
N GLU A 128 5.10 -3.98 -11.46
CA GLU A 128 6.09 -4.20 -12.51
C GLU A 128 6.28 -2.97 -13.39
N PHE A 129 5.16 -2.32 -13.77
CA PHE A 129 5.19 -1.06 -14.52
C PHE A 129 5.92 0.04 -13.74
N LEU A 130 5.57 0.24 -12.46
CA LEU A 130 6.14 1.29 -11.60
C LEU A 130 7.63 1.10 -11.34
N THR A 131 8.11 -0.14 -11.31
CA THR A 131 9.55 -0.45 -11.17
C THR A 131 10.37 0.14 -12.33
N THR A 132 9.76 0.31 -13.49
CA THR A 132 10.40 0.88 -14.69
C THR A 132 9.93 2.30 -15.00
N TYR A 133 9.25 2.96 -14.07
CA TYR A 133 8.72 4.31 -14.27
C TYR A 133 9.79 5.37 -13.97
N ASN A 134 10.11 6.22 -14.94
CA ASN A 134 11.14 7.26 -14.84
C ASN A 134 10.66 8.60 -14.24
N GLY A 135 9.45 8.65 -13.69
CA GLY A 135 8.90 9.85 -13.06
C GLY A 135 8.96 9.80 -11.54
N VAL A 136 8.40 10.82 -10.90
CA VAL A 136 8.21 10.84 -9.45
C VAL A 136 6.92 10.10 -9.12
N LEU A 137 7.00 9.10 -8.26
CA LEU A 137 5.83 8.41 -7.71
C LEU A 137 5.55 8.92 -6.30
N MET A 138 4.33 9.38 -6.07
CA MET A 138 3.79 9.66 -4.74
C MET A 138 2.70 8.63 -4.43
N LEU A 139 3.02 7.69 -3.56
CA LEU A 139 2.12 6.63 -3.15
C LEU A 139 1.54 6.93 -1.77
N VAL A 140 0.21 6.92 -1.67
CA VAL A 140 -0.50 6.86 -0.40
C VAL A 140 -1.11 5.47 -0.30
N SER A 141 -0.66 4.68 0.67
CA SER A 141 -1.15 3.33 0.88
C SER A 141 -1.10 2.96 2.36
N HIS A 142 -2.04 2.12 2.78
CA HIS A 142 -1.95 1.40 4.04
C HIS A 142 -1.20 0.05 3.92
N ASP A 143 -0.85 -0.36 2.70
CA ASP A 143 -0.12 -1.59 2.43
C ASP A 143 1.39 -1.42 2.68
N ARG A 144 1.89 -2.18 3.66
CA ARG A 144 3.30 -2.16 4.07
C ARG A 144 4.22 -2.76 3.01
N TYR A 145 3.77 -3.79 2.30
CA TYR A 145 4.59 -4.48 1.30
C TYR A 145 4.84 -3.57 0.11
N LEU A 146 3.79 -2.91 -0.38
CA LEU A 146 3.90 -1.96 -1.48
C LEU A 146 4.79 -0.76 -1.11
N LEU A 147 4.62 -0.21 0.10
CA LEU A 147 5.48 0.87 0.60
C LEU A 147 6.94 0.42 0.74
N ASP A 148 7.20 -0.78 1.23
CA ASP A 148 8.57 -1.26 1.42
C ASP A 148 9.32 -1.48 0.11
N LYS A 149 8.59 -1.91 -0.93
CA LYS A 149 9.13 -2.19 -2.26
C LYS A 149 9.31 -0.94 -3.13
N MET A 150 8.43 0.05 -2.99
CA MET A 150 8.36 1.20 -3.91
C MET A 150 8.80 2.53 -3.28
N ALA A 151 8.86 2.64 -1.95
CA ALA A 151 9.16 3.92 -1.30
C ALA A 151 10.64 4.05 -0.95
N ASP A 152 11.30 5.04 -1.56
CA ASP A 152 12.64 5.49 -1.16
C ASP A 152 12.59 6.52 -0.02
N GLN A 153 11.46 7.20 0.14
CA GLN A 153 11.26 8.26 1.12
C GLN A 153 9.83 8.23 1.66
N LEU A 154 9.69 8.33 2.97
CA LEU A 154 8.42 8.33 3.68
C LEU A 154 8.09 9.72 4.21
N PHE A 155 6.85 10.14 3.95
CA PHE A 155 6.24 11.34 4.51
C PHE A 155 5.28 10.92 5.61
N ILE A 156 5.63 11.23 6.84
CA ILE A 156 4.97 10.74 8.04
C ILE A 156 4.20 11.88 8.67
N LEU A 157 2.88 11.83 8.56
CA LEU A 157 2.00 12.84 9.13
C LEU A 157 1.74 12.46 10.60
N GLU A 158 2.45 13.13 11.52
CA GLU A 158 2.37 12.89 12.97
C GLU A 158 1.12 13.53 13.62
N GLY A 159 0.27 14.17 12.81
CA GLY A 159 -0.88 14.94 13.27
C GLY A 159 -0.51 16.40 13.60
N ASN A 160 -1.52 17.22 13.87
CA ASN A 160 -1.38 18.65 14.17
C ASN A 160 -0.59 19.47 13.12
N GLY A 161 -0.54 18.99 11.87
CA GLY A 161 0.18 19.65 10.78
C GLY A 161 1.68 19.34 10.70
N ASN A 162 2.21 18.46 11.57
CA ASN A 162 3.60 18.05 11.52
C ASN A 162 3.81 16.91 10.51
N VAL A 163 4.80 17.09 9.64
CA VAL A 163 5.23 16.09 8.66
C VAL A 163 6.70 15.79 8.89
N LYS A 164 7.01 14.56 9.32
CA LYS A 164 8.38 14.06 9.41
C LYS A 164 8.74 13.37 8.10
N ILE A 165 9.93 13.67 7.58
CA ILE A 165 10.47 13.02 6.39
C ILE A 165 11.50 12.00 6.85
N PHE A 166 11.36 10.77 6.38
CA PHE A 166 12.30 9.69 6.61
C PHE A 166 12.83 9.17 5.28
N ASN A 167 14.16 9.07 5.15
CA ASN A 167 14.80 8.57 3.94
C ASN A 167 15.10 7.09 4.14
N GLY A 168 14.40 6.23 3.40
CA GLY A 168 14.42 4.79 3.57
C GLY A 168 13.02 4.20 3.46
N ASN A 169 12.97 2.87 3.37
CA ASN A 169 11.73 2.13 3.26
C ASN A 169 11.00 1.98 4.61
N TYR A 170 9.77 1.47 4.56
CA TYR A 170 8.91 1.30 5.73
C TYR A 170 9.54 0.41 6.81
N SER A 171 10.23 -0.66 6.40
CA SER A 171 10.92 -1.56 7.34
C SER A 171 12.02 -0.85 8.11
N SER A 172 12.84 -0.03 7.42
CA SER A 172 13.91 0.76 8.05
C SER A 172 13.35 1.76 9.06
N TYR A 173 12.22 2.40 8.72
CA TYR A 173 11.56 3.33 9.64
C TYR A 173 11.05 2.64 10.92
N ARG A 174 10.51 1.42 10.80
CA ARG A 174 10.08 0.63 11.96
C ARG A 174 11.23 0.28 12.89
N ILE A 175 12.38 -0.11 12.33
CA ILE A 175 13.56 -0.43 13.12
C ILE A 175 14.03 0.80 13.91
N GLU A 176 14.10 1.98 13.29
CA GLU A 176 14.47 3.22 13.98
C GLU A 176 13.46 3.58 15.09
N LEU A 177 12.17 3.37 14.86
CA LEU A 177 11.13 3.55 15.89
C LEU A 177 11.35 2.62 17.09
N ASP A 178 11.63 1.34 16.83
CA ASP A 178 11.84 0.33 17.87
C ASP A 178 13.14 0.60 18.66
N GLU A 179 14.20 1.05 17.98
CA GLU A 179 15.46 1.47 18.59
C GLU A 179 15.30 2.76 19.41
N ALA A 180 14.56 3.76 18.91
CA ALA A 180 14.28 5.00 19.63
C ALA A 180 13.44 4.75 20.89
N LYS A 181 12.44 3.86 20.81
CA LYS A 181 11.66 3.41 21.98
C LYS A 181 12.51 2.67 23.01
N SER A 182 13.51 1.90 22.56
CA SER A 182 14.45 1.18 23.43
C SER A 182 15.49 2.11 24.07
N ALA A 183 15.96 3.13 23.36
CA ALA A 183 16.87 4.16 23.85
C ALA A 183 16.19 5.14 24.83
N ALA A 184 14.90 5.42 24.66
CA ALA A 184 14.11 6.23 25.60
C ALA A 184 13.91 5.54 26.96
N LYS A 185 13.92 4.20 26.99
CA LYS A 185 13.84 3.40 28.24
C LYS A 185 15.17 3.35 29.03
N THR A 186 16.29 3.77 28.46
CA THR A 186 17.64 3.60 29.04
C THR A 186 18.28 4.89 29.56
N LYS A 187 17.61 6.05 29.50
CA LYS A 187 18.09 7.26 30.20
C LYS A 187 17.72 7.19 31.69
N PRO A 188 18.69 7.09 32.63
CA PRO A 188 18.38 7.17 34.05
C PRO A 188 17.99 8.61 34.36
N THR A 189 16.71 8.83 34.63
CA THR A 189 16.22 10.13 35.11
C THR A 189 16.45 10.20 36.62
N PRO A 190 17.04 11.27 37.18
CA PRO A 190 17.22 11.41 38.62
C PRO A 190 15.87 11.41 39.33
N ILE A 191 15.72 10.52 40.31
CA ILE A 191 14.49 10.37 41.10
C ILE A 191 14.35 11.60 42.01
N ILE A 192 13.38 12.46 41.73
CA ILE A 192 12.80 13.38 42.73
C ILE A 192 11.36 12.94 42.95
N LEU A 193 11.09 12.42 44.15
CA LEU A 193 9.80 11.97 44.62
C LEU A 193 8.88 13.16 44.90
N GLN A 194 7.77 13.28 44.16
CA GLN A 194 6.49 13.76 44.73
C GLN A 194 5.31 12.99 44.11
N PRO A 195 4.24 12.74 44.90
CA PRO A 195 3.13 11.89 44.48
C PRO A 195 1.99 12.72 43.88
N LYS A 196 1.47 12.28 42.73
CA LYS A 196 0.12 12.66 42.31
C LYS A 196 -0.55 11.48 41.61
N GLU A 197 -1.69 11.11 42.16
CA GLU A 197 -2.62 10.13 41.61
C GLU A 197 -3.06 10.52 40.21
N GLU A 198 -3.06 9.57 39.29
CA GLU A 198 -4.07 9.46 38.23
C GLU A 198 -4.07 8.00 37.74
N LYS A 199 -5.25 7.37 37.81
CA LYS A 199 -5.48 5.99 37.39
C LYS A 199 -5.15 5.85 35.91
N LYS A 200 -4.02 5.23 35.58
CA LYS A 200 -3.75 4.71 34.25
C LYS A 200 -4.20 3.25 34.17
N ASN A 201 -4.96 2.95 33.11
CA ASN A 201 -5.31 1.59 32.69
C ASN A 201 -4.03 0.84 32.30
N LYS A 202 -3.26 0.37 33.29
CA LYS A 202 -2.21 -0.61 33.02
C LYS A 202 -2.86 -1.98 32.85
N LEU A 203 -2.47 -2.67 31.79
CA LEU A 203 -2.78 -4.09 31.58
C LEU A 203 -2.65 -4.89 32.88
N SER A 204 -3.64 -5.71 33.18
CA SER A 204 -3.62 -6.66 34.28
C SER A 204 -2.46 -7.64 34.10
N PHE A 205 -1.89 -8.16 35.21
CA PHE A 205 -0.85 -9.20 35.18
C PHE A 205 -1.20 -10.41 34.29
N LYS A 206 -2.50 -10.70 34.13
CA LYS A 206 -3.01 -11.72 33.21
C LYS A 206 -2.82 -11.35 31.73
N GLU A 207 -3.02 -10.08 31.37
CA GLU A 207 -2.93 -9.58 29.99
C GLU A 207 -1.47 -9.41 29.55
N GLN A 208 -0.57 -9.06 30.48
CA GLN A 208 0.88 -9.07 30.21
C GLN A 208 1.39 -10.49 29.93
N LYS A 209 0.92 -11.48 30.70
CA LYS A 209 1.26 -12.89 30.47
C LYS A 209 0.62 -13.44 29.19
N GLU A 210 -0.57 -12.98 28.83
CA GLU A 210 -1.23 -13.28 27.55
C GLU A 210 -0.40 -12.74 26.37
N LEU A 211 0.12 -11.51 26.48
CA LEU A 211 0.97 -10.90 25.46
C LEU A 211 2.28 -11.67 25.24
N GLU A 212 2.98 -12.04 26.32
CA GLU A 212 4.21 -12.88 26.23
C GLU A 212 3.95 -14.27 25.64
N ASN A 213 2.76 -14.85 25.90
CA ASN A 213 2.38 -16.13 25.31
C ASN A 213 2.04 -15.98 23.83
N LEU A 214 1.31 -14.93 23.45
CA LEU A 214 0.97 -14.64 22.07
C LEU A 214 2.22 -14.43 21.21
N GLU A 215 3.26 -13.77 21.73
CA GLU A 215 4.54 -13.62 21.01
C GLU A 215 5.18 -14.96 20.69
N LYS A 216 5.19 -15.90 21.65
CA LYS A 216 5.74 -17.24 21.44
C LYS A 216 4.89 -18.04 20.44
N GLU A 217 3.57 -17.93 20.55
CA GLU A 217 2.63 -18.64 19.68
C GLU A 217 2.69 -18.13 18.24
N ILE A 218 2.83 -16.81 18.04
CA ILE A 218 3.00 -16.20 16.72
C ILE A 218 4.28 -16.74 16.05
N VAL A 219 5.40 -16.73 16.76
CA VAL A 219 6.67 -17.26 16.23
C VAL A 219 6.55 -18.74 15.86
N THR A 220 5.85 -19.55 16.66
CA THR A 220 5.63 -20.97 16.31
C THR A 220 4.75 -21.15 15.08
N VAL A 221 3.67 -20.38 14.96
CA VAL A 221 2.75 -20.46 13.80
C VAL A 221 3.43 -19.99 12.53
N GLU A 222 4.28 -18.96 12.60
CA GLU A 222 5.10 -18.51 11.47
C GLU A 222 6.09 -19.58 10.99
N ASP A 223 6.74 -20.29 11.92
CA ASP A 223 7.65 -21.39 11.57
C ASP A 223 6.89 -22.57 10.97
N ASP A 224 5.72 -22.93 11.52
CA ASP A 224 4.86 -23.98 10.98
C ASP A 224 4.34 -23.63 9.58
N LEU A 225 3.96 -22.36 9.34
CA LEU A 225 3.53 -21.86 8.03
C LEU A 225 4.68 -21.93 7.01
N LYS A 226 5.90 -21.58 7.43
CA LYS A 226 7.11 -21.71 6.62
C LYS A 226 7.41 -23.19 6.28
N ASN A 227 7.26 -24.09 7.25
CA ASN A 227 7.44 -25.52 7.05
C ASN A 227 6.38 -26.12 6.11
N ALA A 228 5.12 -25.70 6.23
CA ALA A 228 4.03 -26.10 5.35
C ALA A 228 4.25 -25.62 3.90
N ASN A 229 4.70 -24.37 3.72
CA ASN A 229 5.07 -23.84 2.40
C ASN A 229 6.26 -24.58 1.78
N ASN A 230 7.26 -24.97 2.58
CA ASN A 230 8.38 -25.78 2.08
C ASN A 230 7.93 -27.16 1.59
N ARG A 231 6.87 -27.73 2.20
CA ARG A 231 6.29 -29.01 1.75
C ARG A 231 5.59 -28.91 0.40
N LEU A 232 5.13 -27.72 -0.03
CA LEU A 232 4.58 -27.50 -1.38
C LEU A 232 5.66 -27.49 -2.48
N ASN A 233 6.91 -27.16 -2.12
CA ASN A 233 8.02 -27.03 -3.07
C ASN A 233 8.69 -28.38 -3.42
N VAL A 234 8.19 -29.50 -2.89
CA VAL A 234 8.72 -30.84 -3.20
C VAL A 234 8.08 -31.37 -4.48
N THR A 235 8.90 -31.81 -5.44
CA THR A 235 8.40 -32.39 -6.69
C THR A 235 7.82 -33.78 -6.46
N GLY A 236 6.57 -34.03 -6.89
CA GLY A 236 5.92 -35.36 -6.84
C GLY A 236 4.84 -35.54 -5.77
N ILE A 237 4.23 -34.45 -5.29
CA ILE A 237 3.15 -34.48 -4.30
C ILE A 237 1.85 -34.97 -4.95
N ASP A 238 1.16 -35.91 -4.31
CA ASP A 238 -0.17 -36.37 -4.70
C ASP A 238 -1.24 -35.29 -4.45
N ASN A 239 -2.29 -35.26 -5.27
CA ASN A 239 -3.34 -34.23 -5.19
C ASN A 239 -4.07 -34.19 -3.84
N GLU A 240 -4.13 -35.32 -3.11
CA GLU A 240 -4.77 -35.40 -1.79
C GLU A 240 -3.90 -34.72 -0.72
N THR A 241 -2.59 -34.99 -0.73
CA THR A 241 -1.61 -34.31 0.13
C THR A 241 -1.48 -32.83 -0.20
N LEU A 242 -1.55 -32.45 -1.48
CA LEU A 242 -1.52 -31.04 -1.90
C LEU A 242 -2.70 -30.25 -1.30
N ASN A 243 -3.92 -30.76 -1.45
CA ASN A 243 -5.11 -30.11 -0.90
C ASN A 243 -5.08 -30.04 0.64
N ARG A 244 -4.54 -31.08 1.30
CA ARG A 244 -4.36 -31.06 2.75
C ARG A 244 -3.38 -29.98 3.20
N VAL A 245 -2.24 -29.86 2.53
CA VAL A 245 -1.23 -28.83 2.87
C VAL A 245 -1.76 -27.43 2.58
N LEU A 246 -2.54 -27.22 1.51
CA LEU A 246 -3.20 -25.95 1.24
C LEU A 246 -4.22 -25.57 2.33
N SER A 247 -5.03 -26.52 2.81
CA SER A 247 -5.95 -26.28 3.94
C SER A 247 -5.22 -26.01 5.25
N GLU A 248 -4.05 -26.65 5.44
CA GLU A 248 -3.19 -26.46 6.61
C GLU A 248 -2.62 -25.04 6.60
N ILE A 249 -2.16 -24.55 5.45
CA ILE A 249 -1.67 -23.18 5.27
C ILE A 249 -2.80 -22.16 5.47
N GLU A 250 -3.99 -22.39 4.93
CA GLU A 250 -5.14 -21.50 5.12
C GLU A 250 -5.52 -21.39 6.60
N THR A 251 -5.51 -22.52 7.32
CA THR A 251 -5.78 -22.56 8.75
C THR A 251 -4.70 -21.85 9.56
N LEU A 252 -3.41 -22.09 9.26
CA LEU A 252 -2.29 -21.45 9.95
C LEU A 252 -2.25 -19.94 9.70
N THR A 253 -2.57 -19.51 8.48
CA THR A 253 -2.66 -18.08 8.12
C THR A 253 -3.79 -17.41 8.91
N SER A 254 -4.97 -18.01 8.97
CA SER A 254 -6.08 -17.48 9.77
C SER A 254 -5.76 -17.43 11.27
N GLN A 255 -5.04 -18.42 11.80
CA GLN A 255 -4.61 -18.42 13.21
C GLN A 255 -3.56 -17.34 13.49
N LEU A 256 -2.65 -17.12 12.55
CA LEU A 256 -1.65 -16.05 12.64
C LEU A 256 -2.31 -14.68 12.66
N ASP A 257 -3.29 -14.44 11.79
CA ASP A 257 -4.04 -13.19 11.72
C ASP A 257 -4.81 -12.92 13.02
N GLU A 258 -5.51 -13.91 13.56
CA GLU A 258 -6.27 -13.77 14.82
C GLU A 258 -5.35 -13.47 16.01
N LYS A 259 -4.26 -14.21 16.15
CA LYS A 259 -3.28 -14.02 17.23
C LYS A 259 -2.55 -12.68 17.10
N SER A 260 -2.20 -12.27 15.88
CA SER A 260 -1.55 -10.99 15.62
C SER A 260 -2.48 -9.81 15.91
N ALA A 261 -3.76 -9.91 15.55
CA ALA A 261 -4.76 -8.89 15.88
C ALA A 261 -4.96 -8.78 17.40
N ARG A 262 -5.04 -9.91 18.11
CA ARG A 262 -5.15 -9.92 19.58
C ARG A 262 -3.92 -9.33 20.25
N TRP A 263 -2.73 -9.69 19.79
CA TRP A 263 -1.47 -9.12 20.29
C TRP A 263 -1.43 -7.60 20.07
N LEU A 264 -1.84 -7.12 18.89
CA LEU A 264 -1.93 -5.69 18.58
C LEU A 264 -2.85 -4.94 19.56
N THR A 265 -4.05 -5.47 19.81
CA THR A 265 -5.00 -4.84 20.75
C THR A 265 -4.45 -4.75 22.18
N LEU A 266 -3.77 -5.80 22.65
CA LEU A 266 -3.16 -5.80 23.98
C LEU A 266 -1.93 -4.90 24.04
N SER A 267 -1.14 -4.83 22.97
CA SER A 267 0.02 -3.95 22.86
C SER A 267 -0.38 -2.48 22.89
N GLU A 268 -1.43 -2.10 22.16
CA GLU A 268 -2.00 -0.73 22.17
C GLU A 268 -2.53 -0.35 23.56
N MET A 269 -3.16 -1.28 24.27
CA MET A 269 -3.61 -1.08 25.66
C MET A 269 -2.45 -0.93 26.66
N ASN A 270 -1.26 -1.45 26.35
CA ASN A 270 -0.05 -1.28 27.18
C ASN A 270 0.60 0.10 27.00
N GLU A 271 0.36 0.76 25.86
CA GLU A 271 0.99 2.04 25.50
C GLU A 271 0.25 3.28 26.05
N VAL A 272 -0.98 3.14 26.59
CA VAL A 272 -1.82 4.23 27.15
C VAL A 272 -1.64 4.40 28.68
#